data_AF-A0ABD3NSW7-F1
#
_entry.id   AF-A0ABD3NSW7-F1
#
_cell.length_a   1.000
_cell.length_b   1.000
_cell.length_c   1.000
_cell.angle_alpha   90.00
_cell.angle_beta   90.00
_cell.angle_gamma   90.00
#
_symmetry.space_group_name_H-M   'P 1'
#
loop_
_entity.id
_entity.type
_entity.pdbx_description
1 polymer ?
#
loop_
_entity_poly.entity_id
_entity_poly.type
_entity_poly.pdbx_seq_one_letter_code
_entity_poly.pdbx_strand_id
1 'polypeptide(L)'
;MGCKQSKPSPVVASRTATGNDNHGVVPPRSNESTHPPGAKATSTSPTPSGSSLLQSPPPPTSSPSGPQPTLYHHLLTGLSPSPNDPSTIAASTANFWSTASNLCLTVPSLAAYIDPTTGGTPLHVVTSLGSARIESMEAAEAAVDCLSSIAKHCRDGAGRKDGHGNVPLEEFLAGGGGGEGVSAASVERLSARFYFRNEACKLLLRESLEAVSLRGMKLYKIIEALPDDVATPLGPTAEFVRILVESGEATASGSVLQKPRQQPQDQQQQQQQQQQQQFDDDVLALLYRRFVRQFDQSERFFEGDNSREEVVRHREWFKMRRRPRDNEEDGDEMEDLLVHNAVRVGTCPPDLLRYIVETNLEAVAEKDAAGNLPLHYAAAVPNADGILPIALAIESGKKWIGGGVRSLYEAYPPGIEQCNLTEKNPIINSLASTPWMWTRYQNL
;
A
#
# COMPACT_ATOMS: atom_id res chain seq x y z
N MET A 1 -5.89 -57.73 -12.91
CA MET A 1 -5.94 -56.63 -11.93
C MET A 1 -4.60 -55.91 -11.98
N GLY A 2 -4.41 -54.65 -12.32
CA GLY A 2 -5.23 -53.53 -12.79
C GLY A 2 -4.21 -52.48 -13.30
N CYS A 3 -4.54 -51.79 -14.39
CA CYS A 3 -3.63 -51.07 -15.28
C CYS A 3 -2.92 -49.86 -14.67
N LYS A 4 -1.64 -49.66 -15.04
CA LYS A 4 -0.91 -48.40 -14.89
C LYS A 4 -1.35 -47.44 -16.00
N GLN A 5 -1.84 -46.26 -15.66
CA GLN A 5 -2.06 -45.16 -16.60
C GLN A 5 -0.98 -44.10 -16.44
N SER A 6 -0.19 -43.94 -17.50
CA SER A 6 0.78 -42.87 -17.73
C SER A 6 0.06 -41.59 -18.19
N LYS A 7 0.35 -40.46 -17.53
CA LYS A 7 -0.08 -39.12 -17.94
C LYS A 7 0.67 -38.67 -19.21
N PRO A 8 0.02 -38.04 -20.20
CA PRO A 8 0.70 -37.41 -21.33
C PRO A 8 1.18 -35.99 -21.01
N SER A 9 2.35 -35.63 -21.57
CA SER A 9 2.96 -34.29 -21.55
C SER A 9 2.16 -33.25 -22.34
N PRO A 10 2.20 -31.95 -21.97
CA PRO A 10 1.55 -30.91 -22.74
C PRO A 10 2.35 -30.55 -24.01
N VAL A 11 1.60 -30.40 -25.09
CA VAL A 11 2.04 -30.00 -26.43
C VAL A 11 2.46 -28.52 -26.43
N VAL A 12 3.70 -28.27 -26.83
CA VAL A 12 4.24 -26.93 -27.14
C VAL A 12 3.64 -26.48 -28.48
N ALA A 13 2.85 -25.40 -28.45
CA ALA A 13 2.35 -24.74 -29.66
C ALA A 13 3.41 -23.74 -30.17
N SER A 14 4.12 -24.13 -31.23
CA SER A 14 4.95 -23.25 -32.04
C SER A 14 4.07 -22.26 -32.82
N ARG A 15 4.20 -20.96 -32.55
CA ARG A 15 3.68 -19.91 -33.42
C ARG A 15 4.76 -19.44 -34.38
N THR A 16 4.52 -19.69 -35.65
CA THR A 16 5.26 -19.23 -36.82
C THR A 16 5.20 -17.71 -36.95
N ALA A 17 6.36 -17.09 -37.11
CA ALA A 17 6.54 -15.71 -37.52
C ALA A 17 6.27 -15.55 -39.03
N THR A 18 5.43 -14.60 -39.40
CA THR A 18 5.38 -14.04 -40.75
C THR A 18 5.64 -12.54 -40.63
N GLY A 19 6.77 -12.12 -41.18
CA GLY A 19 7.14 -10.71 -41.29
C GLY A 19 6.21 -9.96 -42.24
N ASN A 20 6.12 -8.66 -42.03
CA ASN A 20 5.72 -7.73 -43.08
C ASN A 20 6.42 -6.39 -42.82
N ASP A 21 7.35 -6.07 -43.71
CA ASP A 21 7.93 -4.74 -43.87
C ASP A 21 6.84 -3.77 -44.33
N ASN A 22 6.76 -2.58 -43.71
CA ASN A 22 6.25 -1.43 -44.44
C ASN A 22 6.79 -0.10 -43.92
N HIS A 23 7.13 0.73 -44.90
CA HIS A 23 7.79 2.03 -44.82
C HIS A 23 7.04 3.07 -43.97
N GLY A 24 7.75 3.70 -43.04
CA GLY A 24 7.34 4.92 -42.34
C GLY A 24 8.07 6.15 -42.88
N VAL A 25 7.38 6.92 -43.71
CA VAL A 25 7.79 8.21 -44.29
C VAL A 25 7.83 9.30 -43.21
N VAL A 26 8.93 10.05 -43.17
CA VAL A 26 9.14 11.25 -42.34
C VAL A 26 8.32 12.43 -42.88
N PRO A 27 7.50 13.14 -42.09
CA PRO A 27 6.97 14.43 -42.50
C PRO A 27 7.90 15.58 -42.06
N PRO A 28 7.94 16.69 -42.83
CA PRO A 28 8.86 17.79 -42.59
C PRO A 28 8.38 18.76 -41.51
N ARG A 29 9.36 19.37 -40.84
CA ARG A 29 9.22 20.50 -39.91
C ARG A 29 8.61 21.70 -40.64
N SER A 30 7.54 22.26 -40.08
CA SER A 30 7.02 23.58 -40.44
C SER A 30 7.41 24.64 -39.40
N ASN A 31 7.97 25.69 -39.97
CA ASN A 31 8.47 26.96 -39.48
C ASN A 31 7.76 27.65 -38.29
N GLU A 32 8.62 28.27 -37.49
CA GLU A 32 8.37 29.42 -36.62
C GLU A 32 7.51 30.50 -37.30
N SER A 33 6.48 30.95 -36.59
CA SER A 33 5.78 32.20 -36.87
C SER A 33 5.89 33.11 -35.63
N THR A 34 6.67 34.16 -35.83
CA THR A 34 6.82 35.35 -34.99
C THR A 34 5.49 36.11 -34.85
N HIS A 35 5.02 36.31 -33.62
CA HIS A 35 4.03 37.34 -33.28
C HIS A 35 4.70 38.56 -32.63
N PRO A 36 4.22 39.79 -32.91
CA PRO A 36 4.82 41.04 -32.45
C PRO A 36 4.33 41.48 -31.05
N PRO A 37 5.04 42.42 -30.39
CA PRO A 37 4.78 42.81 -29.01
C PRO A 37 3.56 43.74 -28.88
N GLY A 38 2.77 43.46 -27.84
CA GLY A 38 1.60 44.25 -27.43
C GLY A 38 1.97 45.66 -26.95
N ALA A 39 1.18 46.62 -27.42
CA ALA A 39 1.25 48.02 -27.03
C ALA A 39 0.73 48.25 -25.60
N LYS A 40 1.45 49.08 -24.85
CA LYS A 40 1.03 49.66 -23.57
C LYS A 40 -0.16 50.59 -23.78
N ALA A 41 -1.25 50.35 -23.07
CA ALA A 41 -2.35 51.32 -22.93
C ALA A 41 -2.25 52.01 -21.57
N THR A 42 -2.03 53.33 -21.64
CA THR A 42 -2.05 54.32 -20.57
C THR A 42 -3.48 54.57 -20.10
N SER A 43 -3.75 54.47 -18.80
CA SER A 43 -5.03 54.87 -18.21
C SER A 43 -5.04 56.39 -17.96
N THR A 44 -5.87 57.12 -18.70
CA THR A 44 -6.25 58.50 -18.40
C THR A 44 -7.73 58.53 -18.02
N SER A 45 -8.00 58.96 -16.80
CA SER A 45 -9.33 59.35 -16.30
C SER A 45 -9.83 60.64 -16.97
N PRO A 46 -11.14 60.72 -17.25
CA PRO A 46 -11.85 61.92 -16.80
C PRO A 46 -13.26 61.62 -16.26
N THR A 47 -13.59 62.28 -15.16
CA THR A 47 -14.95 62.67 -14.76
C THR A 47 -15.58 63.54 -15.85
N PRO A 48 -16.90 63.44 -16.09
CA PRO A 48 -17.75 64.48 -15.51
C PRO A 48 -19.15 64.05 -15.06
N SER A 49 -19.66 64.87 -14.14
CA SER A 49 -21.02 64.99 -13.64
C SER A 49 -22.08 65.18 -14.73
N GLY A 50 -23.31 64.69 -14.49
CA GLY A 50 -24.47 65.13 -15.27
C GLY A 50 -25.75 64.30 -15.13
N SER A 51 -26.58 64.67 -14.15
CA SER A 51 -28.05 64.79 -14.21
C SER A 51 -28.95 63.59 -14.56
N SER A 52 -29.83 63.31 -13.59
CA SER A 52 -31.06 62.54 -13.60
C SER A 52 -31.93 62.64 -14.86
N LEU A 53 -32.35 61.47 -15.35
CA LEU A 53 -33.67 61.25 -15.94
C LEU A 53 -34.17 59.86 -15.52
N LEU A 54 -35.35 59.82 -14.92
CA LEU A 54 -36.09 58.62 -14.53
C LEU A 54 -36.37 57.76 -15.77
N GLN A 55 -35.57 56.72 -15.98
CA GLN A 55 -35.92 55.58 -16.82
C GLN A 55 -36.22 54.40 -15.91
N SER A 56 -37.42 53.86 -16.05
CA SER A 56 -37.88 52.63 -15.45
C SER A 56 -36.83 51.53 -15.64
N PRO A 57 -36.50 50.73 -14.61
CA PRO A 57 -35.55 49.64 -14.77
C PRO A 57 -36.06 48.69 -15.87
N PRO A 58 -35.21 48.29 -16.83
CA PRO A 58 -35.57 47.22 -17.75
C PRO A 58 -35.94 45.98 -16.91
N PRO A 59 -36.95 45.20 -17.32
CA PRO A 59 -37.26 43.94 -16.65
C PRO A 59 -35.98 43.12 -16.56
N PRO A 60 -35.70 42.44 -15.43
CA PRO A 60 -34.49 41.65 -15.27
C PRO A 60 -34.39 40.71 -16.45
N THR A 61 -33.45 40.98 -17.36
CA THR A 61 -33.04 40.04 -18.39
C THR A 61 -32.67 38.79 -17.64
N SER A 62 -33.50 37.75 -17.78
CA SER A 62 -33.36 36.45 -17.13
C SER A 62 -31.91 36.03 -17.25
N SER A 63 -31.17 36.20 -16.15
CA SER A 63 -29.84 35.64 -16.00
C SER A 63 -29.93 34.18 -16.42
N PRO A 64 -29.03 33.69 -17.29
CA PRO A 64 -29.09 32.34 -17.82
C PRO A 64 -29.30 31.42 -16.63
N SER A 65 -30.48 30.78 -16.57
CA SER A 65 -30.85 29.92 -15.47
C SER A 65 -29.73 28.92 -15.34
N GLY A 66 -28.98 29.00 -14.23
CA GLY A 66 -27.86 28.13 -13.99
C GLY A 66 -28.28 26.67 -14.18
N PRO A 67 -27.32 25.76 -14.44
CA PRO A 67 -27.63 24.34 -14.57
C PRO A 67 -28.53 23.91 -13.42
N GLN A 68 -29.74 23.44 -13.75
CA GLN A 68 -30.72 23.09 -12.73
C GLN A 68 -30.14 22.00 -11.83
N PRO A 69 -30.45 21.99 -10.53
CA PRO A 69 -29.92 21.00 -9.59
C PRO A 69 -30.50 19.59 -9.77
N THR A 70 -31.02 19.24 -10.95
CA THR A 70 -31.80 18.01 -11.18
C THR A 70 -31.04 16.74 -10.81
N LEU A 71 -29.77 16.62 -11.21
CA LEU A 71 -28.94 15.47 -10.83
C LEU A 71 -28.68 15.45 -9.31
N TYR A 72 -28.33 16.60 -8.73
CA TYR A 72 -28.04 16.71 -7.31
C TYR A 72 -29.27 16.35 -6.45
N HIS A 73 -30.45 16.86 -6.81
CA HIS A 73 -31.71 16.48 -6.16
C HIS A 73 -32.04 15.01 -6.34
N HIS A 74 -31.88 14.45 -7.55
CA HIS A 74 -32.08 13.01 -7.78
C HIS A 74 -31.21 12.20 -6.82
N LEU A 75 -29.92 12.55 -6.70
CA LEU A 75 -29.01 11.88 -5.77
C LEU A 75 -29.46 12.00 -4.30
N LEU A 76 -29.88 13.20 -3.87
CA LEU A 76 -30.41 13.39 -2.51
C LEU A 76 -31.70 12.60 -2.24
N THR A 77 -32.56 12.43 -3.24
CA THR A 77 -33.75 11.57 -3.12
C THR A 77 -33.42 10.09 -3.01
N GLY A 78 -32.17 9.68 -3.24
CA GLY A 78 -31.72 8.30 -3.04
C GLY A 78 -31.86 7.80 -1.61
N LEU A 79 -31.95 8.70 -0.63
CA LEU A 79 -32.24 8.38 0.78
C LEU A 79 -33.72 8.09 1.05
N SER A 80 -34.61 8.47 0.13
CA SER A 80 -36.03 8.18 0.25
C SER A 80 -36.31 6.69 -0.01
N PRO A 81 -37.37 6.14 0.61
CA PRO A 81 -37.88 4.83 0.25
C PRO A 81 -38.21 4.74 -1.25
N SER A 82 -37.98 3.57 -1.84
CA SER A 82 -38.36 3.27 -3.20
C SER A 82 -39.88 3.34 -3.35
N PRO A 83 -40.40 3.94 -4.44
CA PRO A 83 -41.85 4.01 -4.65
C PRO A 83 -42.49 2.63 -4.83
N ASN A 84 -41.73 1.64 -5.29
CA ASN A 84 -42.22 0.27 -5.51
C ASN A 84 -42.13 -0.60 -4.26
N ASP A 85 -41.22 -0.26 -3.34
CA ASP A 85 -41.01 -0.99 -2.10
C ASP A 85 -40.56 0.00 -1.01
N PRO A 86 -41.48 0.43 -0.13
CA PRO A 86 -41.18 1.36 0.95
C PRO A 86 -40.14 0.85 1.95
N SER A 87 -39.83 -0.45 1.96
CA SER A 87 -38.79 -1.03 2.81
C SER A 87 -37.39 -0.91 2.21
N THR A 88 -37.30 -0.67 0.89
CA THR A 88 -36.04 -0.58 0.15
C THR A 88 -35.67 0.88 -0.09
N ILE A 89 -34.46 1.29 0.28
CA ILE A 89 -33.95 2.65 0.00
C ILE A 89 -33.62 2.74 -1.49
N ALA A 90 -34.03 3.80 -2.19
CA ALA A 90 -33.83 3.89 -3.65
C ALA A 90 -32.36 3.69 -4.07
N ALA A 91 -31.42 4.24 -3.30
CA ALA A 91 -29.98 4.12 -3.51
C ALA A 91 -29.39 2.70 -3.32
N SER A 92 -30.14 1.73 -2.80
CA SER A 92 -29.68 0.34 -2.74
C SER A 92 -29.91 -0.43 -4.05
N THR A 93 -30.58 0.19 -5.04
CA THR A 93 -30.93 -0.45 -6.31
C THR A 93 -30.05 0.04 -7.47
N ALA A 94 -29.70 -0.86 -8.39
CA ALA A 94 -28.93 -0.51 -9.60
C ALA A 94 -29.66 0.52 -10.49
N ASN A 95 -30.98 0.41 -10.61
CA ASN A 95 -31.80 1.30 -11.44
C ASN A 95 -31.69 2.78 -11.03
N PHE A 96 -31.58 3.07 -9.73
CA PHE A 96 -31.38 4.43 -9.22
C PHE A 96 -30.08 5.04 -9.74
N TRP A 97 -28.98 4.29 -9.65
CA TRP A 97 -27.66 4.71 -10.10
C TRP A 97 -27.58 4.84 -11.61
N SER A 98 -28.16 3.91 -12.37
CA SER A 98 -28.26 3.98 -13.83
C SER A 98 -29.05 5.22 -14.28
N THR A 99 -30.13 5.57 -13.58
CA THR A 99 -30.91 6.78 -13.86
C THR A 99 -30.06 8.03 -13.63
N ALA A 100 -29.33 8.10 -12.50
CA ALA A 100 -28.43 9.22 -12.20
C ALA A 100 -27.30 9.36 -13.25
N SER A 101 -26.71 8.23 -13.65
CA SER A 101 -25.68 8.17 -14.71
C SER A 101 -26.26 8.69 -16.04
N ASN A 102 -27.44 8.24 -16.45
CA ASN A 102 -28.10 8.69 -17.67
C ASN A 102 -28.45 10.18 -17.66
N LEU A 103 -28.87 10.73 -16.52
CA LEU A 103 -29.09 12.19 -16.37
C LEU A 103 -27.79 12.96 -16.63
N CYS A 104 -26.68 12.50 -16.05
CA CYS A 104 -25.36 13.10 -16.27
C CYS A 104 -24.90 13.00 -17.73
N LEU A 105 -25.12 11.85 -18.39
CA LEU A 105 -24.75 11.66 -19.79
C LEU A 105 -25.61 12.53 -20.74
N THR A 106 -26.89 12.69 -20.43
CA THR A 106 -27.81 13.51 -21.24
C THR A 106 -27.53 15.00 -21.09
N VAL A 107 -27.20 15.44 -19.88
CA VAL A 107 -26.91 16.85 -19.58
C VAL A 107 -25.64 16.95 -18.73
N PRO A 108 -24.44 16.92 -19.37
CA PRO A 108 -23.16 16.94 -18.67
C PRO A 108 -22.93 18.11 -17.70
N SER A 109 -23.55 19.26 -17.97
CA SER A 109 -23.46 20.44 -17.10
C SER A 109 -24.06 20.24 -15.71
N LEU A 110 -24.92 19.22 -15.51
CA LEU A 110 -25.46 18.86 -14.21
C LEU A 110 -24.38 18.34 -13.25
N ALA A 111 -23.30 17.74 -13.75
CA ALA A 111 -22.19 17.25 -12.93
C ALA A 111 -21.42 18.39 -12.24
N ALA A 112 -21.42 19.58 -12.82
CA ALA A 112 -20.72 20.76 -12.31
C ALA A 112 -21.54 21.59 -11.30
N TYR A 113 -22.74 21.12 -10.93
CA TYR A 113 -23.55 21.79 -9.91
C TYR A 113 -22.83 21.82 -8.56
N ILE A 114 -22.96 22.95 -7.87
CA ILE A 114 -22.43 23.17 -6.52
C ILE A 114 -23.59 23.68 -5.68
N ASP A 115 -23.91 22.97 -4.61
CA ASP A 115 -24.96 23.41 -3.69
C ASP A 115 -24.53 24.71 -2.99
N PRO A 116 -25.33 25.78 -3.05
CA PRO A 116 -24.93 27.08 -2.52
C PRO A 116 -24.84 27.12 -0.99
N THR A 117 -25.44 26.15 -0.29
CA THR A 117 -25.48 26.13 1.18
C THR A 117 -24.30 25.34 1.74
N THR A 118 -24.08 24.16 1.20
CA THR A 118 -23.10 23.18 1.67
C THR A 118 -21.82 23.20 0.85
N GLY A 119 -21.78 23.83 -0.32
CA GLY A 119 -20.65 23.72 -1.25
C GLY A 119 -20.47 22.32 -1.85
N GLY A 120 -21.34 21.36 -1.52
CA GLY A 120 -21.28 19.99 -1.97
C GLY A 120 -21.57 19.87 -3.46
N THR A 121 -20.91 18.91 -4.11
CA THR A 121 -21.13 18.58 -5.54
C THR A 121 -21.85 17.25 -5.67
N PRO A 122 -22.38 16.90 -6.86
CA PRO A 122 -22.87 15.55 -7.13
C PRO A 122 -21.86 14.44 -6.78
N LEU A 123 -20.56 14.73 -6.89
CA LEU A 123 -19.49 13.79 -6.55
C LEU A 123 -19.44 13.48 -5.04
N HIS A 124 -19.64 14.50 -4.18
CA HIS A 124 -19.78 14.31 -2.73
C HIS A 124 -20.99 13.40 -2.43
N VAL A 125 -22.15 13.74 -3.01
CA VAL A 125 -23.37 12.98 -2.75
C VAL A 125 -23.25 11.52 -3.22
N VAL A 126 -22.72 11.25 -4.42
CA VAL A 126 -22.54 9.87 -4.92
C VAL A 126 -21.59 9.06 -4.03
N THR A 127 -20.45 9.65 -3.64
CA THR A 127 -19.45 8.94 -2.82
C THR A 127 -19.99 8.61 -1.43
N SER A 128 -20.63 9.58 -0.77
CA SER A 128 -21.28 9.41 0.52
C SER A 128 -22.44 8.40 0.46
N LEU A 129 -23.36 8.58 -0.49
CA LEU A 129 -24.54 7.74 -0.64
C LEU A 129 -24.17 6.30 -1.01
N GLY A 130 -23.24 6.11 -1.94
CA GLY A 130 -22.77 4.78 -2.35
C GLY A 130 -22.10 4.05 -1.19
N SER A 131 -21.23 4.73 -0.44
CA SER A 131 -20.55 4.15 0.73
C SER A 131 -21.54 3.71 1.82
N ALA A 132 -22.66 4.40 1.96
CA ALA A 132 -23.65 4.15 3.01
C ALA A 132 -24.76 3.16 2.61
N ARG A 133 -25.20 3.15 1.34
CA ARG A 133 -26.48 2.53 0.93
C ARG A 133 -26.38 1.40 -0.06
N ILE A 134 -25.20 1.10 -0.61
CA ILE A 134 -25.04 -0.05 -1.51
C ILE A 134 -25.23 -1.34 -0.71
N GLU A 135 -26.05 -2.24 -1.23
CA GLU A 135 -26.37 -3.53 -0.59
C GLU A 135 -26.13 -4.74 -1.50
N SER A 136 -26.01 -4.54 -2.81
CA SER A 136 -25.74 -5.60 -3.78
C SER A 136 -24.61 -5.22 -4.73
N MET A 137 -23.96 -6.24 -5.30
CA MET A 137 -22.86 -6.03 -6.24
C MET A 137 -23.33 -5.30 -7.51
N GLU A 138 -24.53 -5.61 -8.01
CA GLU A 138 -25.13 -4.94 -9.17
C GLU A 138 -25.34 -3.44 -8.92
N ALA A 139 -25.82 -3.07 -7.72
CA ALA A 139 -25.95 -1.67 -7.34
C ALA A 139 -24.57 -0.99 -7.21
N ALA A 140 -23.56 -1.75 -6.76
CA ALA A 140 -22.19 -1.25 -6.64
C ALA A 140 -21.58 -0.91 -8.00
N GLU A 141 -21.69 -1.81 -8.98
CA GLU A 141 -21.22 -1.59 -10.36
C GLU A 141 -21.93 -0.38 -11.00
N ALA A 142 -23.26 -0.30 -10.90
CA ALA A 142 -24.02 0.83 -11.42
C ALA A 142 -23.65 2.16 -10.74
N ALA A 143 -23.34 2.14 -9.44
CA ALA A 143 -22.88 3.32 -8.71
C ALA A 143 -21.48 3.76 -9.15
N VAL A 144 -20.56 2.82 -9.42
CA VAL A 144 -19.24 3.10 -9.99
C VAL A 144 -19.36 3.74 -11.37
N ASP A 145 -20.24 3.23 -12.23
CA ASP A 145 -20.51 3.81 -13.55
C ASP A 145 -21.08 5.22 -13.45
N CYS A 146 -22.01 5.44 -12.50
CA CYS A 146 -22.54 6.77 -12.21
C CYS A 146 -21.43 7.74 -11.77
N LEU A 147 -20.58 7.32 -10.82
CA LEU A 147 -19.46 8.12 -10.34
C LEU A 147 -18.48 8.47 -11.47
N SER A 148 -18.14 7.49 -12.31
CA SER A 148 -17.26 7.66 -13.47
C SER A 148 -17.81 8.71 -14.45
N SER A 149 -19.11 8.64 -14.77
CA SER A 149 -19.79 9.64 -15.60
C SER A 149 -19.73 11.05 -15.00
N ILE A 150 -19.97 11.19 -13.69
CA ILE A 150 -19.91 12.50 -13.03
C ILE A 150 -18.47 13.04 -12.99
N ALA A 151 -17.50 12.21 -12.61
CA ALA A 151 -16.09 12.60 -12.52
C ALA A 151 -15.54 13.10 -13.87
N LYS A 152 -15.88 12.38 -14.96
CA LYS A 152 -15.49 12.76 -16.33
C LYS A 152 -16.00 14.15 -16.74
N HIS A 153 -17.18 14.55 -16.24
CA HIS A 153 -17.83 15.82 -16.56
C HIS A 153 -17.59 16.92 -15.50
N CYS A 154 -16.94 16.59 -14.38
CA CYS A 154 -16.60 17.51 -13.30
C CYS A 154 -15.15 17.27 -12.83
N ARG A 155 -14.17 17.63 -13.67
CA ARG A 155 -12.73 17.38 -13.41
C ARG A 155 -12.25 17.98 -12.07
N ASP A 156 -12.70 19.19 -11.76
CA ASP A 156 -12.32 19.86 -10.50
C ASP A 156 -13.15 19.37 -9.30
N GLY A 157 -14.17 18.54 -9.54
CA GLY A 157 -15.08 18.07 -8.50
C GLY A 157 -14.41 17.17 -7.47
N ALA A 158 -13.39 16.40 -7.86
CA ALA A 158 -12.69 15.47 -6.98
C ALA A 158 -11.81 16.16 -5.92
N GLY A 159 -11.33 17.37 -6.21
CA GLY A 159 -10.55 18.19 -5.25
C GLY A 159 -11.30 19.34 -4.61
N ARG A 160 -12.54 19.57 -5.05
CA ARG A 160 -13.37 20.60 -4.45
C ARG A 160 -13.75 20.18 -3.03
N LYS A 161 -13.50 21.08 -2.08
CA LYS A 161 -13.96 20.94 -0.71
C LYS A 161 -15.40 21.42 -0.58
N ASP A 162 -16.20 20.68 0.17
CA ASP A 162 -17.50 21.14 0.65
C ASP A 162 -17.33 22.20 1.77
N GLY A 163 -18.46 22.63 2.35
CA GLY A 163 -18.54 23.58 3.45
C GLY A 163 -18.01 23.02 4.77
N HIS A 164 -17.79 21.71 4.87
CA HIS A 164 -17.10 21.06 5.98
C HIS A 164 -15.60 20.94 5.75
N GLY A 165 -15.11 21.33 4.57
CA GLY A 165 -13.70 21.22 4.19
C GLY A 165 -13.28 19.83 3.70
N ASN A 166 -14.24 18.92 3.50
CA ASN A 166 -14.00 17.57 3.00
C ASN A 166 -14.06 17.56 1.48
N VAL A 167 -13.21 16.75 0.85
CA VAL A 167 -13.35 16.41 -0.58
C VAL A 167 -14.19 15.12 -0.72
N PRO A 168 -14.70 14.76 -1.91
CA PRO A 168 -15.51 13.56 -2.10
C PRO A 168 -14.84 12.26 -1.62
N LEU A 169 -13.51 12.15 -1.77
CA LEU A 169 -12.77 10.99 -1.30
C LEU A 169 -12.74 10.87 0.24
N GLU A 170 -12.94 11.97 0.97
CA GLU A 170 -12.92 11.99 2.44
C GLU A 170 -14.28 11.65 3.06
N GLU A 171 -15.39 12.00 2.40
CA GLU A 171 -16.74 11.66 2.89
C GLU A 171 -16.97 10.14 2.97
N PHE A 172 -16.37 9.40 2.03
CA PHE A 172 -16.31 7.93 2.06
C PHE A 172 -15.94 7.38 3.44
N LEU A 173 -14.95 8.03 4.08
CA LEU A 173 -14.21 7.52 5.24
C LEU A 173 -14.87 7.90 6.56
N ALA A 174 -15.65 8.98 6.54
CA ALA A 174 -16.38 9.44 7.71
C ALA A 174 -17.54 8.49 8.09
N GLY A 175 -18.09 7.74 7.12
CA GLY A 175 -19.28 6.90 7.31
C GLY A 175 -19.05 5.47 7.82
N GLY A 176 -17.81 5.05 8.08
CA GLY A 176 -17.48 3.64 8.37
C GLY A 176 -17.78 3.14 9.79
N GLY A 177 -18.26 3.99 10.70
CA GLY A 177 -18.34 3.68 12.13
C GLY A 177 -19.67 3.04 12.55
N GLY A 178 -19.73 1.71 12.59
CA GLY A 178 -20.82 1.01 13.27
C GLY A 178 -20.58 -0.48 13.30
N GLY A 179 -20.17 -1.01 14.46
CA GLY A 179 -19.94 -2.43 14.70
C GLY A 179 -21.22 -3.27 14.68
N GLU A 180 -21.89 -3.31 13.54
CA GLU A 180 -22.99 -4.26 13.32
C GLU A 180 -22.42 -5.68 13.27
N GLY A 181 -23.05 -6.58 14.03
CA GLY A 181 -22.65 -7.99 14.10
C GLY A 181 -22.64 -8.64 12.71
N VAL A 182 -21.60 -9.40 12.44
CA VAL A 182 -21.37 -10.05 11.14
C VAL A 182 -22.39 -11.18 10.94
N SER A 183 -23.47 -10.91 10.20
CA SER A 183 -24.35 -11.94 9.63
C SER A 183 -23.92 -12.27 8.19
N ALA A 184 -24.34 -13.41 7.63
CA ALA A 184 -24.04 -13.76 6.24
C ALA A 184 -24.52 -12.69 5.23
N ALA A 185 -25.74 -12.15 5.44
CA ALA A 185 -26.25 -11.01 4.67
C ALA A 185 -25.47 -9.71 4.93
N SER A 186 -24.77 -9.60 6.05
CA SER A 186 -23.81 -8.52 6.29
C SER A 186 -22.55 -8.70 5.45
N VAL A 187 -22.05 -9.93 5.25
CA VAL A 187 -20.83 -10.18 4.48
C VAL A 187 -21.00 -9.79 3.01
N GLU A 188 -22.13 -10.11 2.40
CA GLU A 188 -22.42 -9.73 1.00
C GLU A 188 -22.57 -8.21 0.86
N ARG A 189 -23.35 -7.57 1.75
CA ARG A 189 -23.51 -6.10 1.77
C ARG A 189 -22.18 -5.38 1.98
N LEU A 190 -21.36 -5.90 2.89
CA LEU A 190 -20.02 -5.39 3.13
C LEU A 190 -19.17 -5.54 1.87
N SER A 191 -19.16 -6.70 1.22
CA SER A 191 -18.44 -6.94 -0.04
C SER A 191 -18.83 -5.95 -1.14
N ALA A 192 -20.12 -5.70 -1.33
CA ALA A 192 -20.61 -4.73 -2.32
C ALA A 192 -20.18 -3.28 -2.01
N ARG A 193 -20.31 -2.86 -0.75
CA ARG A 193 -19.82 -1.54 -0.32
C ARG A 193 -18.33 -1.42 -0.50
N PHE A 194 -17.56 -2.45 -0.12
CA PHE A 194 -16.11 -2.47 -0.29
C PHE A 194 -15.70 -2.39 -1.75
N TYR A 195 -16.39 -3.10 -2.65
CA TYR A 195 -16.14 -3.00 -4.08
C TYR A 195 -16.34 -1.56 -4.59
N PHE A 196 -17.52 -0.98 -4.34
CA PHE A 196 -17.80 0.41 -4.75
C PHE A 196 -16.75 1.37 -4.20
N ARG A 197 -16.44 1.22 -2.93
CA ARG A 197 -15.44 2.00 -2.22
C ARG A 197 -14.07 1.94 -2.93
N ASN A 198 -13.58 0.73 -3.16
CA ASN A 198 -12.29 0.52 -3.83
C ASN A 198 -12.27 1.19 -5.20
N GLU A 199 -13.26 0.92 -6.05
CA GLU A 199 -13.31 1.49 -7.40
C GLU A 199 -13.51 3.02 -7.41
N ALA A 200 -14.31 3.56 -6.48
CA ALA A 200 -14.46 4.99 -6.30
C ALA A 200 -13.13 5.68 -5.94
N CYS A 201 -12.36 5.08 -5.03
CA CYS A 201 -11.03 5.59 -4.69
C CYS A 201 -10.11 5.61 -5.91
N LYS A 202 -10.07 4.51 -6.67
CA LYS A 202 -9.24 4.40 -7.87
C LYS A 202 -9.63 5.44 -8.92
N LEU A 203 -10.92 5.63 -9.16
CA LEU A 203 -11.44 6.61 -10.12
C LEU A 203 -11.09 8.03 -9.70
N LEU A 204 -11.37 8.41 -8.46
CA LEU A 204 -11.15 9.77 -7.98
C LEU A 204 -9.66 10.13 -7.93
N LEU A 205 -8.81 9.19 -7.52
CA LEU A 205 -7.36 9.41 -7.53
C LEU A 205 -6.82 9.58 -8.95
N ARG A 206 -7.31 8.80 -9.92
CA ARG A 206 -6.88 8.95 -11.34
C ARG A 206 -7.30 10.28 -11.94
N GLU A 207 -8.50 10.76 -11.64
CA GLU A 207 -9.03 12.01 -12.21
C GLU A 207 -8.40 13.26 -11.59
N SER A 208 -8.00 13.19 -10.31
CA SER A 208 -7.38 14.34 -9.65
C SER A 208 -6.38 13.90 -8.59
N LEU A 209 -5.13 13.72 -9.02
CA LEU A 209 -4.03 13.34 -8.13
C LEU A 209 -3.68 14.48 -7.15
N GLU A 210 -3.72 15.73 -7.61
CA GLU A 210 -3.37 16.92 -6.82
C GLU A 210 -4.47 17.35 -5.83
N ALA A 211 -5.67 16.80 -5.99
CA ALA A 211 -6.85 17.17 -5.22
C ALA A 211 -6.80 16.70 -3.77
N VAL A 212 -6.19 15.54 -3.51
CA VAL A 212 -6.30 14.87 -2.22
C VAL A 212 -4.93 14.62 -1.64
N SER A 213 -4.55 15.49 -0.70
CA SER A 213 -3.39 15.24 0.14
C SER A 213 -3.67 14.05 1.07
N LEU A 214 -3.30 12.85 0.62
CA LEU A 214 -3.45 11.61 1.37
C LEU A 214 -2.30 11.42 2.34
N ARG A 215 -2.37 12.15 3.47
CA ARG A 215 -1.39 12.08 4.55
C ARG A 215 -2.07 11.83 5.89
N GLY A 216 -1.30 11.22 6.80
CA GLY A 216 -1.70 10.92 8.18
C GLY A 216 -3.07 10.26 8.33
N MET A 217 -3.91 10.84 9.16
CA MET A 217 -5.21 10.27 9.55
C MET A 217 -6.14 9.95 8.36
N LYS A 218 -6.05 10.71 7.26
CA LYS A 218 -6.86 10.46 6.07
C LYS A 218 -6.41 9.17 5.38
N LEU A 219 -5.10 9.02 5.20
CA LEU A 219 -4.51 7.79 4.67
C LEU A 219 -4.79 6.59 5.58
N TYR A 220 -4.63 6.76 6.91
CA TYR A 220 -4.96 5.73 7.91
C TYR A 220 -6.37 5.18 7.72
N LYS A 221 -7.37 6.06 7.69
CA LYS A 221 -8.77 5.68 7.58
C LYS A 221 -9.06 4.95 6.28
N ILE A 222 -8.38 5.31 5.18
CA ILE A 222 -8.57 4.60 3.91
C ILE A 222 -8.04 3.18 4.06
N ILE A 223 -6.81 3.03 4.55
CA ILE A 223 -6.19 1.72 4.73
C ILE A 223 -6.99 0.86 5.70
N GLU A 224 -7.47 1.43 6.80
CA GLU A 224 -8.32 0.74 7.77
C GLU A 224 -9.64 0.27 7.14
N ALA A 225 -10.22 1.07 6.24
CA ALA A 225 -11.46 0.73 5.53
C ALA A 225 -11.28 -0.27 4.39
N LEU A 226 -10.06 -0.52 3.91
CA LEU A 226 -9.79 -1.56 2.91
C LEU A 226 -9.92 -2.95 3.55
N PRO A 227 -10.54 -3.92 2.88
CA PRO A 227 -10.65 -5.29 3.39
C PRO A 227 -9.26 -5.91 3.57
N ASP A 228 -9.14 -6.86 4.48
CA ASP A 228 -7.88 -7.58 4.67
C ASP A 228 -7.56 -8.40 3.41
N ASP A 229 -6.31 -8.40 2.98
CA ASP A 229 -5.88 -8.93 1.68
C ASP A 229 -5.75 -10.46 1.65
N VAL A 230 -6.29 -11.15 2.66
CA VAL A 230 -6.08 -12.58 2.92
C VAL A 230 -6.47 -13.47 1.76
N ALA A 231 -7.45 -13.05 0.96
CA ALA A 231 -8.02 -13.86 -0.11
C ALA A 231 -7.35 -13.66 -1.48
N THR A 232 -6.59 -12.59 -1.70
CA THR A 232 -6.10 -12.20 -3.03
C THR A 232 -4.61 -11.84 -3.01
N PRO A 233 -3.76 -12.47 -3.85
CA PRO A 233 -2.30 -12.33 -3.80
C PRO A 233 -1.78 -10.91 -4.15
N LEU A 234 -2.63 -10.08 -4.76
CA LEU A 234 -2.42 -8.63 -4.94
C LEU A 234 -3.67 -7.92 -4.43
N GLY A 235 -3.96 -8.11 -3.15
CA GLY A 235 -5.17 -7.58 -2.54
C GLY A 235 -5.29 -6.05 -2.67
N PRO A 236 -6.50 -5.53 -2.44
CA PRO A 236 -6.83 -4.12 -2.67
C PRO A 236 -5.90 -3.13 -1.97
N THR A 237 -5.27 -3.49 -0.85
CA THR A 237 -4.27 -2.61 -0.20
C THR A 237 -3.05 -2.36 -1.10
N ALA A 238 -2.51 -3.40 -1.74
CA ALA A 238 -1.33 -3.27 -2.60
C ALA A 238 -1.64 -2.43 -3.85
N GLU A 239 -2.81 -2.65 -4.46
CA GLU A 239 -3.24 -1.86 -5.62
C GLU A 239 -3.47 -0.40 -5.24
N PHE A 240 -4.10 -0.16 -4.09
CA PHE A 240 -4.32 1.20 -3.59
C PHE A 240 -2.99 1.92 -3.33
N VAL A 241 -2.06 1.28 -2.61
CA VAL A 241 -0.73 1.86 -2.37
C VAL A 241 0.04 2.07 -3.68
N ARG A 242 -0.08 1.17 -4.66
CA ARG A 242 0.51 1.39 -5.99
C ARG A 242 0.00 2.68 -6.62
N ILE A 243 -1.32 2.91 -6.60
CA ILE A 243 -1.93 4.14 -7.13
C ILE A 243 -1.41 5.38 -6.38
N LEU A 244 -1.24 5.29 -5.07
CA LEU A 244 -0.67 6.37 -4.25
C LEU A 244 0.81 6.66 -4.54
N VAL A 245 1.58 5.63 -4.87
CA VAL A 245 2.99 5.77 -5.24
C VAL A 245 3.10 6.33 -6.66
N GLU A 246 2.32 5.79 -7.60
CA GLU A 246 2.24 6.27 -8.99
C GLU A 246 1.74 7.72 -9.07
N SER A 247 0.91 8.16 -8.13
CA SER A 247 0.45 9.55 -8.04
C SER A 247 1.51 10.53 -7.59
N GLY A 248 2.64 10.07 -7.04
CA GLY A 248 3.73 10.91 -6.57
C GLY A 248 3.43 11.70 -5.29
N GLU A 249 2.26 11.50 -4.67
CA GLU A 249 1.80 12.29 -3.52
C GLU A 249 1.97 11.60 -2.16
N ALA A 250 2.05 10.26 -2.13
CA ALA A 250 2.30 9.52 -0.91
C ALA A 250 3.77 9.59 -0.51
N THR A 251 4.15 10.72 0.07
CA THR A 251 5.45 10.86 0.73
C THR A 251 5.30 10.53 2.21
N ALA A 252 6.05 9.54 2.70
CA ALA A 252 6.25 9.31 4.13
C ALA A 252 7.04 10.45 4.81
N SER A 253 7.56 11.40 4.03
CA SER A 253 8.10 12.66 4.52
C SER A 253 6.97 13.42 5.22
N GLY A 254 6.90 13.27 6.55
CA GLY A 254 6.11 14.15 7.41
C GLY A 254 6.33 15.57 6.93
N SER A 255 5.25 16.36 6.84
CA SER A 255 5.29 17.72 6.30
C SER A 255 6.26 18.57 7.11
N VAL A 256 7.56 18.50 6.78
CA VAL A 256 8.59 19.43 7.23
C VAL A 256 8.37 20.68 6.42
N LEU A 257 7.22 21.33 6.66
CA LEU A 257 7.10 22.74 6.42
C LEU A 257 8.20 23.34 7.31
N GLN A 258 9.33 23.70 6.69
CA GLN A 258 10.39 24.44 7.33
C GLN A 258 9.78 25.75 7.82
N LYS A 259 9.25 25.75 9.04
CA LYS A 259 8.75 26.97 9.67
C LYS A 259 9.97 27.85 9.90
N PRO A 260 10.04 29.05 9.32
CA PRO A 260 11.15 29.96 9.59
C PRO A 260 11.20 30.22 11.09
N ARG A 261 12.40 30.01 11.64
CA ARG A 261 12.82 30.09 13.03
C ARG A 261 12.31 31.38 13.69
N GLN A 262 11.13 31.37 14.30
CA GLN A 262 10.61 32.49 15.09
C GLN A 262 9.98 32.04 16.41
N GLN A 263 10.69 32.43 17.48
CA GLN A 263 10.26 32.72 18.85
C GLN A 263 9.66 31.60 19.75
N PRO A 264 9.85 31.70 21.08
CA PRO A 264 9.61 30.64 22.06
C PRO A 264 8.16 30.59 22.56
N GLN A 265 7.18 30.74 21.67
CA GLN A 265 5.78 30.49 22.00
C GLN A 265 5.36 29.10 21.51
N ASP A 266 4.85 28.32 22.47
CA ASP A 266 3.88 27.23 22.33
C ASP A 266 4.41 25.79 22.47
N GLN A 267 4.59 25.36 23.74
CA GLN A 267 4.60 23.93 24.10
C GLN A 267 3.37 23.17 23.56
N GLN A 268 2.21 23.83 23.39
CA GLN A 268 1.01 23.22 22.80
C GLN A 268 1.18 22.87 21.32
N GLN A 269 1.85 23.70 20.52
CA GLN A 269 2.12 23.36 19.11
C GLN A 269 3.08 22.17 19.01
N GLN A 270 4.05 22.07 19.92
CA GLN A 270 5.00 20.95 19.94
C GLN A 270 4.29 19.64 20.32
N GLN A 271 3.32 19.68 21.24
CA GLN A 271 2.54 18.50 21.61
C GLN A 271 1.59 18.04 20.49
N GLN A 272 0.96 18.97 19.75
CA GLN A 272 0.16 18.61 18.56
C GLN A 272 1.01 18.00 17.44
N GLN A 273 2.22 18.53 17.21
CA GLN A 273 3.13 17.95 16.23
C GLN A 273 3.57 16.54 16.61
N GLN A 274 3.91 16.29 17.88
CA GLN A 274 4.26 14.95 18.35
C GLN A 274 3.09 13.96 18.20
N GLN A 275 1.86 14.37 18.53
CA GLN A 275 0.68 13.52 18.33
C GLN A 275 0.49 13.19 16.85
N GLN A 276 0.60 14.18 15.96
CA GLN A 276 0.44 13.96 14.53
C GLN A 276 1.51 13.02 13.97
N GLN A 277 2.75 13.12 14.45
CA GLN A 277 3.85 12.25 14.07
C GLN A 277 3.64 10.81 14.54
N GLN A 278 3.15 10.62 15.76
CA GLN A 278 2.78 9.30 16.28
C GLN A 278 1.67 8.64 15.45
N PHE A 279 0.67 9.42 15.00
CA PHE A 279 -0.37 8.91 14.11
C PHE A 279 0.17 8.48 12.75
N ASP A 280 1.08 9.27 12.16
CA ASP A 280 1.73 8.93 10.89
C ASP A 280 2.51 7.60 11.02
N ASP A 281 3.19 7.38 12.15
CA ASP A 281 3.89 6.13 12.45
C ASP A 281 2.92 4.94 12.60
N ASP A 282 1.76 5.13 13.25
CA ASP A 282 0.73 4.09 13.37
C ASP A 282 0.16 3.69 11.99
N VAL A 283 0.00 4.65 11.06
CA VAL A 283 -0.40 4.36 9.67
C VAL A 283 0.62 3.51 8.95
N LEU A 284 1.88 3.89 9.04
CA LEU A 284 2.98 3.18 8.40
C LEU A 284 3.13 1.78 9.00
N ALA A 285 2.96 1.63 10.31
CA ALA A 285 2.97 0.33 10.99
C ALA A 285 1.80 -0.56 10.51
N LEU A 286 0.59 -0.01 10.33
CA LEU A 286 -0.55 -0.76 9.80
C LEU A 286 -0.31 -1.22 8.36
N LEU A 287 0.19 -0.33 7.49
CA LEU A 287 0.58 -0.67 6.12
C LEU A 287 1.65 -1.75 6.11
N TYR A 288 2.72 -1.56 6.87
CA TYR A 288 3.81 -2.52 6.98
C TYR A 288 3.29 -3.89 7.42
N ARG A 289 2.42 -3.95 8.44
CA ARG A 289 1.82 -5.20 8.90
C ARG A 289 0.97 -5.87 7.81
N ARG A 290 0.20 -5.10 7.03
CA ARG A 290 -0.58 -5.64 5.89
C ARG A 290 0.33 -6.15 4.78
N PHE A 291 1.36 -5.38 4.42
CA PHE A 291 2.34 -5.78 3.41
C PHE A 291 3.15 -7.00 3.82
N VAL A 292 3.60 -7.10 5.06
CA VAL A 292 4.29 -8.29 5.57
C VAL A 292 3.36 -9.50 5.51
N ARG A 293 2.08 -9.36 5.88
CA ARG A 293 1.11 -10.46 5.73
C ARG A 293 0.88 -10.84 4.27
N GLN A 294 0.71 -9.87 3.37
CA GLN A 294 0.56 -10.13 1.95
C GLN A 294 1.81 -10.79 1.37
N PHE A 295 2.99 -10.32 1.77
CA PHE A 295 4.27 -10.89 1.43
C PHE A 295 4.35 -12.34 1.92
N ASP A 296 4.10 -12.60 3.20
CA ASP A 296 4.02 -13.95 3.80
C ASP A 296 2.98 -14.86 3.12
N GLN A 297 1.88 -14.29 2.60
CA GLN A 297 0.84 -15.02 1.87
C GLN A 297 1.21 -15.27 0.40
N SER A 298 1.89 -14.32 -0.24
CA SER A 298 2.41 -14.44 -1.61
C SER A 298 3.61 -15.39 -1.65
N GLU A 299 4.38 -15.42 -0.57
CA GLU A 299 5.40 -16.41 -0.24
C GLU A 299 4.79 -17.62 0.46
N ARG A 300 3.55 -18.01 0.12
CA ARG A 300 3.02 -19.35 0.44
C ARG A 300 4.07 -20.37 -0.01
N PHE A 301 4.83 -20.84 0.98
CA PHE A 301 6.10 -21.58 0.89
C PHE A 301 6.05 -22.89 0.06
N PHE A 302 4.87 -23.28 -0.42
CA PHE A 302 4.64 -24.40 -1.31
C PHE A 302 3.49 -24.05 -2.27
N GLU A 303 3.48 -24.61 -3.49
CA GLU A 303 2.28 -24.61 -4.34
C GLU A 303 1.13 -25.33 -3.62
N GLY A 304 0.25 -24.60 -2.94
CA GLY A 304 -0.88 -25.14 -2.18
C GLY A 304 -1.37 -24.30 -1.00
N ASP A 305 -2.35 -24.84 -0.27
CA ASP A 305 -2.89 -24.26 0.96
C ASP A 305 -1.97 -24.57 2.16
N ASN A 306 -1.62 -23.56 2.97
CA ASN A 306 -0.85 -23.71 4.20
C ASN A 306 -1.58 -24.54 5.29
N SER A 307 -2.83 -24.94 5.03
CA SER A 307 -3.57 -25.94 5.81
C SER A 307 -3.10 -27.38 5.60
N ARG A 308 -2.18 -27.64 4.65
CA ARG A 308 -1.63 -28.98 4.45
C ARG A 308 -1.02 -29.51 5.74
N GLU A 309 -1.38 -30.75 6.04
CA GLU A 309 -1.05 -31.43 7.28
C GLU A 309 0.47 -31.47 7.54
N GLU A 310 1.29 -31.51 6.49
CA GLU A 310 2.75 -31.44 6.57
C GLU A 310 3.27 -30.11 7.14
N VAL A 311 2.70 -28.98 6.73
CA VAL A 311 3.09 -27.63 7.21
C VAL A 311 2.59 -27.42 8.63
N VAL A 312 1.37 -27.89 8.93
CA VAL A 312 0.79 -27.85 10.28
C VAL A 312 1.63 -28.71 11.23
N ARG A 313 1.94 -29.97 10.88
CA ARG A 313 2.81 -30.84 11.68
C ARG A 313 4.21 -30.27 11.84
N HIS A 314 4.78 -29.60 10.85
CA HIS A 314 6.09 -28.98 10.98
C HIS A 314 6.08 -27.81 11.96
N ARG A 315 5.06 -26.94 11.90
CA ARG A 315 4.85 -25.86 12.89
C ARG A 315 4.58 -26.42 14.29
N GLU A 316 3.77 -27.45 14.41
CA GLU A 316 3.49 -28.12 15.69
C GLU A 316 4.74 -28.81 16.24
N TRP A 317 5.55 -29.45 15.40
CA TRP A 317 6.80 -30.08 15.80
C TRP A 317 7.78 -29.05 16.38
N PHE A 318 7.94 -27.88 15.75
CA PHE A 318 8.76 -26.79 16.28
C PHE A 318 8.18 -26.20 17.59
N LYS A 319 6.85 -26.11 17.72
CA LYS A 319 6.18 -25.68 18.95
C LYS A 319 6.25 -26.73 20.07
N MET A 320 6.26 -28.02 19.75
CA MET A 320 6.33 -29.10 20.76
C MET A 320 7.75 -29.34 21.24
N ARG A 321 8.77 -29.11 20.41
CA ARG A 321 10.17 -29.10 20.86
C ARG A 321 10.53 -27.94 21.79
N ARG A 322 9.61 -26.96 21.91
CA ARG A 322 9.62 -25.87 22.88
C ARG A 322 8.95 -26.22 24.22
N ARG A 323 8.39 -27.42 24.40
CA ARG A 323 7.90 -27.79 25.74
C ARG A 323 9.09 -28.15 26.63
N PRO A 324 9.23 -27.51 27.81
CA PRO A 324 10.17 -27.96 28.81
C PRO A 324 9.93 -29.45 29.07
N ARG A 325 10.99 -30.22 29.27
CA ARG A 325 10.81 -31.49 29.98
C ARG A 325 10.30 -31.11 31.36
N ASP A 326 9.07 -31.51 31.68
CA ASP A 326 8.31 -31.11 32.88
C ASP A 326 8.94 -31.54 34.24
N ASN A 327 10.27 -31.62 34.42
CA ASN A 327 10.87 -32.12 35.67
C ASN A 327 12.20 -31.48 36.11
N GLU A 328 12.61 -30.32 35.60
CA GLU A 328 13.76 -29.59 36.17
C GLU A 328 13.32 -28.17 36.57
N GLU A 329 13.08 -27.98 37.88
CA GLU A 329 12.77 -26.70 38.54
C GLU A 329 13.99 -25.77 38.63
N ASP A 330 15.10 -26.09 37.97
CA ASP A 330 16.24 -25.18 37.83
C ASP A 330 16.01 -24.32 36.59
N GLY A 331 15.45 -23.14 36.84
CA GLY A 331 15.19 -22.10 35.84
C GLY A 331 16.48 -21.58 35.21
N ASP A 332 16.97 -22.30 34.21
CA ASP A 332 18.02 -21.82 33.32
C ASP A 332 17.40 -20.82 32.35
N GLU A 333 17.91 -19.57 32.38
CA GLU A 333 17.66 -18.45 31.46
C GLU A 333 17.98 -18.76 29.98
N MET A 334 18.11 -20.03 29.61
CA MET A 334 18.43 -20.51 28.25
C MET A 334 17.21 -20.47 27.31
N GLU A 335 16.02 -20.17 27.82
CA GLU A 335 14.75 -20.29 27.09
C GLU A 335 14.47 -19.11 26.14
N ASP A 336 15.15 -17.97 26.29
CA ASP A 336 14.84 -16.75 25.54
C ASP A 336 15.67 -16.53 24.24
N LEU A 337 16.67 -17.37 23.97
CA LEU A 337 17.57 -17.19 22.81
C LEU A 337 17.03 -17.86 21.54
N LEU A 338 15.88 -17.37 21.05
CA LEU A 338 15.19 -17.89 19.86
C LEU A 338 16.10 -18.00 18.64
N VAL A 339 16.92 -16.97 18.39
CA VAL A 339 17.82 -16.93 17.22
C VAL A 339 18.93 -17.98 17.34
N HIS A 340 19.55 -18.13 18.52
CA HIS A 340 20.56 -19.17 18.76
C HIS A 340 20.00 -20.56 18.52
N ASN A 341 18.78 -20.83 18.99
CA ASN A 341 18.12 -22.12 18.82
C ASN A 341 17.78 -22.39 17.35
N ALA A 342 17.26 -21.40 16.62
CA ALA A 342 16.95 -21.54 15.19
C ALA A 342 18.18 -21.92 14.37
N VAL A 343 19.31 -21.27 14.66
CA VAL A 343 20.60 -21.53 13.97
C VAL A 343 21.18 -22.89 14.36
N ARG A 344 21.12 -23.28 15.63
CA ARG A 344 21.72 -24.52 16.14
C ARG A 344 21.06 -25.78 15.59
N VAL A 345 19.75 -25.72 15.29
CA VAL A 345 18.99 -26.88 14.84
C VAL A 345 19.49 -27.42 13.49
N GLY A 346 20.17 -26.61 12.66
CA GLY A 346 20.78 -27.01 11.38
C GLY A 346 19.79 -27.48 10.30
N THR A 347 18.58 -27.85 10.70
CA THR A 347 17.45 -28.24 9.85
C THR A 347 16.36 -27.16 9.84
N CYS A 348 16.66 -25.94 10.30
CA CYS A 348 15.74 -24.82 10.17
C CYS A 348 15.65 -24.46 8.67
N PRO A 349 14.46 -24.50 8.04
CA PRO A 349 14.30 -24.07 6.66
C PRO A 349 14.88 -22.66 6.48
N PRO A 350 15.66 -22.38 5.41
CA PRO A 350 16.33 -21.10 5.22
C PRO A 350 15.41 -19.89 5.37
N ASP A 351 14.18 -19.99 4.89
CA ASP A 351 13.22 -18.89 4.94
C ASP A 351 12.62 -18.67 6.32
N LEU A 352 12.38 -19.76 7.09
CA LEU A 352 11.97 -19.64 8.48
C LEU A 352 13.09 -19.03 9.33
N LEU A 353 14.35 -19.40 9.06
CA LEU A 353 15.50 -18.80 9.72
C LEU A 353 15.60 -17.30 9.39
N ARG A 354 15.42 -16.94 8.12
CA ARG A 354 15.37 -15.56 7.67
C ARG A 354 14.28 -14.77 8.39
N TYR A 355 13.06 -15.29 8.45
CA TYR A 355 11.95 -14.66 9.18
C TYR A 355 12.27 -14.47 10.66
N ILE A 356 12.80 -15.50 11.33
CA ILE A 356 13.19 -15.42 12.75
C ILE A 356 14.24 -14.33 12.97
N VAL A 357 15.24 -14.23 12.10
CA VAL A 357 16.29 -13.21 12.18
C VAL A 357 15.74 -11.82 11.90
N GLU A 358 14.94 -11.65 10.84
CA GLU A 358 14.36 -10.36 10.44
C GLU A 358 13.38 -9.81 11.48
N THR A 359 12.64 -10.68 12.18
CA THR A 359 11.71 -10.28 13.24
C THR A 359 12.34 -10.12 14.61
N ASN A 360 13.58 -10.58 14.80
CA ASN A 360 14.31 -10.52 16.09
C ASN A 360 15.74 -10.00 15.88
N LEU A 361 15.91 -8.92 15.13
CA LEU A 361 17.22 -8.37 14.77
C LEU A 361 18.09 -8.03 15.99
N GLU A 362 17.48 -7.57 17.08
CA GLU A 362 18.18 -7.22 18.32
C GLU A 362 18.84 -8.44 18.97
N ALA A 363 18.16 -9.60 18.91
CA ALA A 363 18.66 -10.86 19.48
C ALA A 363 19.83 -11.47 18.69
N VAL A 364 20.11 -10.99 17.47
CA VAL A 364 21.28 -11.44 16.68
C VAL A 364 22.60 -10.99 17.31
N ALA A 365 22.59 -9.88 18.03
CA ALA A 365 23.75 -9.33 18.72
C ALA A 365 23.85 -9.80 20.19
N GLU A 366 22.87 -10.56 20.67
CA GLU A 366 22.82 -11.05 22.04
C GLU A 366 23.75 -12.25 22.22
N LYS A 367 24.53 -12.23 23.30
CA LYS A 367 25.41 -13.32 23.67
C LYS A 367 24.67 -14.25 24.61
N ASP A 368 24.86 -15.55 24.44
CA ASP A 368 24.40 -16.51 25.42
C ASP A 368 25.27 -16.48 26.70
N ALA A 369 24.91 -17.32 27.67
CA ALA A 369 25.64 -17.46 28.94
C ALA A 369 27.13 -17.84 28.75
N ALA A 370 27.49 -18.46 27.62
CA ALA A 370 28.88 -18.79 27.26
C ALA A 370 29.59 -17.66 26.49
N GLY A 371 28.92 -16.52 26.25
CA GLY A 371 29.46 -15.39 25.51
C GLY A 371 29.35 -15.54 23.98
N ASN A 372 28.64 -16.56 23.48
CA ASN A 372 28.50 -16.86 22.06
C ASN A 372 27.30 -16.14 21.43
N LEU A 373 27.54 -15.49 20.31
CA LEU A 373 26.50 -14.99 19.39
C LEU A 373 25.89 -16.13 18.57
N PRO A 374 24.68 -15.97 17.99
CA PRO A 374 24.10 -16.92 17.04
C PRO A 374 25.05 -17.29 15.89
N LEU A 375 25.87 -16.33 15.44
CA LEU A 375 26.86 -16.54 14.38
C LEU A 375 27.88 -17.65 14.70
N HIS A 376 28.27 -17.82 15.97
CA HIS A 376 29.22 -18.88 16.37
C HIS A 376 28.60 -20.26 16.12
N TYR A 377 27.32 -20.42 16.46
CA TYR A 377 26.58 -21.65 16.16
C TYR A 377 26.40 -21.84 14.65
N ALA A 378 26.07 -20.78 13.91
CA ALA A 378 25.89 -20.87 12.45
C ALA A 378 27.17 -21.34 11.76
N ALA A 379 28.32 -20.75 12.14
CA ALA A 379 29.61 -21.04 11.54
C ALA A 379 30.11 -22.46 11.83
N ALA A 380 29.61 -23.11 12.89
CA ALA A 380 29.97 -24.46 13.29
C ALA A 380 29.10 -25.56 12.65
N VAL A 381 27.97 -25.21 12.01
CA VAL A 381 27.03 -26.19 11.42
C VAL A 381 27.35 -26.41 9.94
N PRO A 382 27.75 -27.63 9.51
CA PRO A 382 27.98 -27.92 8.11
C PRO A 382 26.68 -28.03 7.31
N ASN A 383 26.77 -27.86 6.00
CA ASN A 383 25.65 -28.11 5.09
C ASN A 383 25.34 -29.61 4.94
N ALA A 384 24.38 -29.96 4.08
CA ALA A 384 24.01 -31.35 3.80
C ALA A 384 25.17 -32.23 3.27
N ASP A 385 26.17 -31.61 2.64
CA ASP A 385 27.36 -32.28 2.10
C ASP A 385 28.51 -32.37 3.14
N GLY A 386 28.29 -31.91 4.37
CA GLY A 386 29.31 -31.86 5.41
C GLY A 386 30.29 -30.68 5.27
N ILE A 387 30.04 -29.73 4.36
CA ILE A 387 30.90 -28.59 4.09
C ILE A 387 30.55 -27.44 5.04
N LEU A 388 31.54 -26.93 5.76
CA LEU A 388 31.37 -25.81 6.68
C LEU A 388 31.14 -24.47 5.94
N PRO A 389 30.42 -23.52 6.55
CA PRO A 389 30.17 -22.19 5.97
C PRO A 389 31.45 -21.43 5.58
N ILE A 390 32.52 -21.56 6.36
CA ILE A 390 33.81 -20.93 6.05
C ILE A 390 34.44 -21.52 4.78
N ALA A 391 34.35 -22.83 4.55
CA ALA A 391 34.82 -23.46 3.32
C ALA A 391 34.04 -22.93 2.10
N LEU A 392 32.71 -22.87 2.19
CA LEU A 392 31.86 -22.33 1.12
C LEU A 392 32.17 -20.86 0.82
N ALA A 393 32.44 -20.05 1.85
CA ALA A 393 32.81 -18.65 1.67
C ALA A 393 34.16 -18.51 0.94
N ILE A 394 35.12 -19.41 1.22
CA ILE A 394 36.43 -19.45 0.55
C ILE A 394 36.28 -19.88 -0.91
N GLU A 395 35.56 -20.96 -1.17
CA GLU A 395 35.34 -21.51 -2.51
C GLU A 395 34.59 -20.53 -3.42
N SER A 396 33.64 -19.77 -2.86
CA SER A 396 32.91 -18.72 -3.59
C SER A 396 33.71 -17.43 -3.80
N GLY A 397 34.97 -17.37 -3.34
CA GLY A 397 35.86 -16.23 -3.54
C GLY A 397 35.45 -14.99 -2.74
N LYS A 398 34.76 -15.15 -1.61
CA LYS A 398 34.44 -14.02 -0.72
C LYS A 398 35.73 -13.41 -0.18
N LYS A 399 35.74 -12.07 -0.10
CA LYS A 399 36.90 -11.33 0.41
C LYS A 399 37.05 -11.56 1.91
N TRP A 400 38.30 -11.49 2.37
CA TRP A 400 38.65 -11.53 3.80
C TRP A 400 38.01 -10.37 4.58
N ILE A 401 37.90 -9.19 3.97
CA ILE A 401 37.45 -7.94 4.62
C ILE A 401 35.94 -7.75 4.42
N GLY A 402 35.25 -7.26 5.45
CA GLY A 402 33.86 -6.76 5.35
C GLY A 402 32.75 -7.78 5.65
N GLY A 403 32.90 -8.59 6.69
CA GLY A 403 31.81 -9.46 7.16
C GLY A 403 31.71 -10.83 6.47
N GLY A 404 32.64 -11.17 5.59
CA GLY A 404 32.67 -12.43 4.86
C GLY A 404 33.46 -13.53 5.58
N VAL A 405 34.64 -13.89 5.06
CA VAL A 405 35.44 -15.01 5.59
C VAL A 405 35.99 -14.74 6.99
N ARG A 406 36.40 -13.49 7.28
CA ARG A 406 36.96 -13.13 8.58
C ARG A 406 35.96 -13.28 9.72
N SER A 407 34.70 -12.88 9.53
CA SER A 407 33.67 -13.02 10.56
C SER A 407 33.34 -14.48 10.85
N LEU A 408 33.36 -15.34 9.83
CA LEU A 408 33.22 -16.79 10.01
C LEU A 408 34.43 -17.40 10.74
N TYR A 409 35.65 -16.94 10.44
CA TYR A 409 36.85 -17.37 11.14
C TYR A 409 36.86 -16.93 12.60
N GLU A 410 36.52 -15.67 12.89
CA GLU A 410 36.43 -15.16 14.26
C GLU A 410 35.33 -15.88 15.05
N ALA A 411 34.24 -16.27 14.40
CA ALA A 411 33.13 -17.00 15.02
C ALA A 411 33.42 -18.50 15.22
N TYR A 412 34.17 -19.14 14.33
CA TYR A 412 34.54 -20.56 14.45
C TYR A 412 35.94 -20.85 13.87
N PRO A 413 37.02 -20.53 14.62
CA PRO A 413 38.39 -20.72 14.16
C PRO A 413 38.74 -22.15 13.71
N PRO A 414 38.29 -23.22 14.40
CA PRO A 414 38.58 -24.61 13.99
C PRO A 414 38.07 -24.95 12.58
N GLY A 415 37.07 -24.22 12.07
CA GLY A 415 36.54 -24.45 10.73
C GLY A 415 37.56 -24.23 9.62
N ILE A 416 38.58 -23.41 9.84
CA ILE A 416 39.61 -23.16 8.82
C ILE A 416 40.60 -24.31 8.69
N GLU A 417 40.87 -25.03 9.79
CA GLU A 417 41.75 -26.20 9.80
C GLU A 417 41.13 -27.36 9.03
N GLN A 418 39.79 -27.39 8.96
CA GLN A 418 39.02 -28.38 8.20
C GLN A 418 38.92 -28.03 6.71
N CYS A 419 39.18 -26.77 6.34
CA CYS A 419 39.33 -26.38 4.95
C CYS A 419 40.73 -26.82 4.50
N ASN A 420 40.84 -27.81 3.60
CA ASN A 420 42.13 -28.23 3.03
C ASN A 420 42.74 -27.13 2.12
N LEU A 421 43.13 -26.00 2.72
CA LEU A 421 43.68 -24.84 2.02
C LEU A 421 45.11 -25.18 1.61
N THR A 422 45.36 -25.20 0.30
CA THR A 422 46.74 -25.30 -0.21
C THR A 422 47.54 -24.06 0.17
N GLU A 423 48.85 -24.19 0.38
CA GLU A 423 49.77 -23.09 0.74
C GLU A 423 49.69 -21.87 -0.19
N LYS A 424 49.15 -22.04 -1.39
CA LYS A 424 48.98 -20.98 -2.41
C LYS A 424 47.68 -20.18 -2.25
N ASN A 425 46.82 -20.49 -1.29
CA ASN A 425 45.55 -19.79 -1.14
C ASN A 425 45.78 -18.35 -0.60
N PRO A 426 45.27 -17.30 -1.28
CA PRO A 426 45.46 -15.90 -0.88
C PRO A 426 44.96 -15.57 0.54
N ILE A 427 44.09 -16.40 1.11
CA ILE A 427 43.57 -16.26 2.47
C ILE A 427 44.64 -16.59 3.52
N ILE A 428 45.52 -17.56 3.26
CA ILE A 428 46.64 -17.89 4.15
C ILE A 428 47.59 -16.68 4.29
N ASN A 429 47.85 -15.96 3.19
CA ASN A 429 48.64 -14.73 3.23
C ASN A 429 47.94 -13.61 4.01
N SER A 430 46.59 -13.58 4.00
CA SER A 430 45.79 -12.60 4.75
C SER A 430 45.76 -12.90 6.26
N LEU A 431 45.76 -14.19 6.63
CA LEU A 431 45.91 -14.64 8.02
C LEU A 431 47.30 -14.32 8.57
N ALA A 432 48.35 -14.65 7.80
CA ALA A 432 49.75 -14.44 8.20
C ALA A 432 50.12 -12.95 8.37
N SER A 433 49.46 -12.06 7.64
CA SER A 433 49.70 -10.60 7.69
C SER A 433 48.99 -9.90 8.86
N THR A 434 48.37 -10.64 9.79
CA THR A 434 47.67 -10.10 10.96
C THR A 434 48.39 -10.51 12.27
N PRO A 435 49.44 -9.78 12.71
CA PRO A 435 50.41 -10.27 13.71
C PRO A 435 49.83 -10.58 15.10
N TRP A 436 48.72 -9.93 15.48
CA TRP A 436 48.06 -10.15 16.77
C TRP A 436 47.32 -11.50 16.86
N MET A 437 47.13 -12.22 15.75
CA MET A 437 46.47 -13.54 15.76
C MET A 437 47.37 -14.65 16.29
N TRP A 438 48.67 -14.65 15.96
CA TRP A 438 49.61 -15.69 16.42
C TRP A 438 49.79 -15.70 17.94
N THR A 439 49.74 -14.52 18.58
CA THR A 439 49.90 -14.38 20.03
C THR A 439 48.68 -14.91 20.81
N ARG A 440 47.49 -14.97 20.20
CA ARG A 440 46.29 -15.53 20.83
C ARG A 440 46.16 -17.04 20.61
N TYR A 441 46.67 -17.54 19.48
CA TYR A 441 46.67 -18.98 19.14
C TYR A 441 47.68 -19.81 19.95
N GLN A 442 48.76 -19.20 20.45
CA GLN A 442 49.73 -19.88 21.31
C GLN A 442 49.33 -19.90 22.81
N ASN A 443 48.29 -19.15 23.19
CA ASN A 443 47.85 -18.99 24.58
C ASN A 443 46.47 -19.63 24.86
N LEU A 444 45.91 -20.35 23.89
CA LEU A 444 44.76 -21.24 23.98
C LEU A 444 45.26 -22.66 23.66
#